data_AF-A0A1R2BSM9-F1
#
_entry.id   AF-A0A1R2BSM9-F1
#
_cell.length_a   1.000
_cell.length_b   1.000
_cell.length_c   1.000
_cell.angle_alpha   90.00
_cell.angle_beta   90.00
_cell.angle_gamma   90.00
#
_symmetry.space_group_name_H-M   'P 1'
#
loop_
_entity.id
_entity.type
_entity.pdbx_description
1 polymer ?
#
loop_
_entity_poly.entity_id
_entity_poly.type
_entity_poly.pdbx_seq_one_letter_code
_entity_poly.pdbx_strand_id
1 'polypeptide(L)'
;MQTESQSQWGLVSSQFSSGISSSFSYPKRPQSKTPEPKSLFIPKTRAEIFFSTSHGEFSLKWFKLQEIIKLDLGSKFALDIGISAYTRESIYFAEVLPRLSYFYNENLAIDTVLGKDSYGIGLRLFNIKNTDFGILYGFSHGKSFFRALAKKQLPNSVTLTINAEITRSIFIKTKKQFKNFKASADYDIRPHKKTLGLSFKKQFSCESSGIIRADIEKTHIFSVKKLSAGVGIELGKYTKLCYILENMKGSLFWRIIFKHGGLNFQVPIKLENIPVFIGALAIGGAAYITRRIYSYFTPKDSKIEEKSRKQSCMSFVEMIKNNVETDMKNAKLAGRLVITKALYGNKDKIHTSQNLQDEVLDVTLALNFMINNNQIQLPPSTKQFLQGFYLVCENPILFIEYEIGNYRNVIIVEDNQGIILP
;
A
#
# COMPACT_ATOMS: atom_id res chain seq x y z
N MET A 1 31.64 49.44 -27.33
CA MET A 1 31.15 48.50 -26.29
C MET A 1 30.24 47.52 -27.00
N GLN A 2 30.62 46.25 -27.20
CA GLN A 2 30.75 45.18 -26.18
C GLN A 2 29.40 44.93 -25.49
N THR A 3 28.85 43.71 -25.42
CA THR A 3 29.27 42.37 -25.94
C THR A 3 28.02 41.45 -25.91
N GLU A 4 28.05 40.32 -26.64
CA GLU A 4 27.51 38.98 -26.27
C GLU A 4 26.10 38.81 -25.61
N SER A 5 25.32 37.75 -25.83
CA SER A 5 25.49 36.51 -26.62
C SER A 5 24.14 35.80 -26.83
N GLN A 6 24.11 34.91 -27.83
CA GLN A 6 23.46 33.59 -27.88
C GLN A 6 22.01 33.34 -27.39
N SER A 7 21.40 32.43 -28.18
CA SER A 7 20.44 31.38 -27.80
C SER A 7 18.97 31.79 -27.61
N GLN A 8 18.02 31.34 -28.44
CA GLN A 8 17.59 29.97 -28.84
C GLN A 8 16.51 29.39 -27.90
N TRP A 9 15.32 29.12 -28.49
CA TRP A 9 14.19 28.30 -27.98
C TRP A 9 13.62 28.72 -26.60
N GLY A 10 12.32 28.68 -26.33
CA GLY A 10 11.16 28.17 -27.07
C GLY A 10 10.09 27.71 -26.06
N LEU A 11 8.87 27.46 -26.54
CA LEU A 11 7.82 26.59 -25.99
C LEU A 11 7.64 26.52 -24.44
N VAL A 12 6.61 27.16 -23.85
CA VAL A 12 5.19 26.70 -23.78
C VAL A 12 4.86 25.67 -22.67
N SER A 13 3.76 25.96 -21.94
CA SER A 13 2.82 25.06 -21.21
C SER A 13 3.09 24.51 -19.77
N SER A 14 2.17 24.87 -18.87
CA SER A 14 1.29 24.08 -17.95
C SER A 14 1.51 22.55 -17.75
N GLN A 15 1.25 21.85 -16.62
CA GLN A 15 0.42 21.92 -15.38
C GLN A 15 -0.75 20.87 -15.25
N PHE A 16 -0.81 20.14 -14.12
CA PHE A 16 -1.21 18.72 -13.80
C PHE A 16 -2.46 17.96 -14.33
N SER A 17 -2.26 16.63 -14.22
CA SER A 17 -3.13 15.53 -14.60
C SER A 17 -3.66 14.72 -13.41
N SER A 18 -4.73 13.96 -13.66
CA SER A 18 -5.49 13.12 -12.70
C SER A 18 -4.73 12.01 -11.96
N GLY A 19 -5.38 11.44 -10.93
CA GLY A 19 -4.79 10.42 -10.05
C GLY A 19 -5.76 9.51 -9.28
N ILE A 20 -6.50 8.66 -9.99
CA ILE A 20 -6.65 7.24 -9.59
C ILE A 20 -6.26 6.37 -10.79
N SER A 21 -5.00 5.98 -10.85
CA SER A 21 -4.49 4.99 -11.81
C SER A 21 -3.49 4.12 -11.07
N SER A 22 -3.93 2.95 -10.63
CA SER A 22 -3.11 1.96 -9.92
C SER A 22 -2.11 1.32 -10.87
N SER A 23 -0.92 1.92 -10.97
CA SER A 23 0.22 1.27 -11.60
C SER A 23 0.74 0.16 -10.68
N PHE A 24 0.36 -1.09 -10.98
CA PHE A 24 1.04 -2.27 -10.46
C PHE A 24 1.97 -2.80 -11.56
N SER A 25 3.27 -2.69 -11.32
CA SER A 25 4.27 -3.58 -11.93
C SER A 25 4.38 -4.80 -11.02
N TYR A 26 4.10 -5.98 -11.54
CA TYR A 26 4.60 -7.21 -10.91
C TYR A 26 6.14 -7.16 -10.93
N PRO A 27 6.84 -7.72 -9.93
CA PRO A 27 8.26 -8.02 -10.09
C PRO A 27 8.43 -8.91 -11.32
N LYS A 28 9.48 -8.68 -12.13
CA LYS A 28 9.84 -9.63 -13.19
C LYS A 28 10.08 -10.99 -12.51
N ARG A 29 9.44 -12.07 -13.01
CA ARG A 29 9.73 -13.42 -12.52
C ARG A 29 11.23 -13.71 -12.73
N PRO A 30 11.91 -14.33 -11.75
CA PRO A 30 13.20 -14.96 -12.00
C PRO A 30 13.02 -16.06 -13.05
N GLN A 31 14.00 -16.24 -13.94
CA GLN A 31 14.05 -17.42 -14.80
C GLN A 31 14.23 -18.69 -13.93
N SER A 32 13.75 -19.81 -14.45
CA SER A 32 13.42 -21.02 -13.69
C SER A 32 14.53 -21.58 -12.80
N LYS A 33 14.39 -21.35 -11.49
CA LYS A 33 14.50 -22.40 -10.46
C LYS A 33 13.25 -22.31 -9.59
N THR A 34 12.65 -23.44 -9.26
CA THR A 34 11.36 -23.58 -8.58
C THR A 34 11.35 -22.78 -7.27
N PRO A 35 10.57 -21.69 -7.15
CA PRO A 35 10.46 -20.95 -5.91
C PRO A 35 9.21 -21.41 -5.14
N GLU A 36 9.36 -21.63 -3.84
CA GLU A 36 8.22 -21.75 -2.93
C GLU A 36 7.35 -20.48 -2.99
N PRO A 37 6.02 -20.61 -2.78
CA PRO A 37 5.10 -19.48 -2.84
C PRO A 37 5.26 -18.54 -1.62
N LYS A 38 6.24 -17.64 -1.68
CA LYS A 38 6.35 -16.50 -0.76
C LYS A 38 5.23 -15.50 -1.04
N SER A 39 4.10 -15.68 -0.36
CA SER A 39 2.92 -14.82 -0.42
C SER A 39 3.24 -13.41 0.09
N LEU A 40 3.63 -12.52 -0.84
CA LEU A 40 4.02 -11.15 -0.53
C LEU A 40 2.80 -10.28 -0.21
N PHE A 41 2.30 -10.37 1.02
CA PHE A 41 1.20 -9.57 1.54
C PHE A 41 1.59 -8.08 1.61
N ILE A 42 1.01 -7.27 0.73
CA ILE A 42 1.14 -5.80 0.76
C ILE A 42 -0.26 -5.19 0.57
N PRO A 43 -1.04 -4.99 1.65
CA PRO A 43 -2.31 -4.28 1.56
C PRO A 43 -2.05 -2.83 1.11
N LYS A 44 -2.89 -2.33 0.20
CA LYS A 44 -2.86 -0.93 -0.22
C LYS A 44 -4.18 -0.26 0.10
N THR A 45 -4.18 0.46 1.21
CA THR A 45 -5.37 1.10 1.76
C THR A 45 -5.36 2.60 1.48
N ARG A 46 -6.47 3.11 0.94
CA ARG A 46 -6.71 4.53 0.59
C ARG A 46 -7.88 5.01 1.43
N ALA A 47 -7.72 6.12 2.15
CA ALA A 47 -8.79 6.74 2.92
C ALA A 47 -9.02 8.17 2.42
N GLU A 48 -10.22 8.45 1.92
CA GLU A 48 -10.69 9.78 1.56
C GLU A 48 -11.71 10.22 2.61
N ILE A 49 -11.47 11.35 3.28
CA ILE A 49 -12.36 11.88 4.32
C ILE A 49 -12.73 13.31 3.94
N PHE A 50 -14.02 13.65 3.98
CA PHE A 50 -14.49 14.99 3.67
C PHE A 50 -15.24 15.58 4.87
N PHE A 51 -14.66 16.63 5.43
CA PHE A 51 -15.30 17.46 6.45
C PHE A 51 -15.88 18.71 5.80
N SER A 52 -17.04 19.14 6.29
CA SER A 52 -17.51 20.51 6.10
C SER A 52 -17.53 21.24 7.43
N THR A 53 -17.11 22.50 7.40
CA THR A 53 -17.22 23.43 8.53
C THR A 53 -18.40 24.36 8.30
N SER A 54 -19.33 24.39 9.24
CA SER A 54 -20.38 25.43 9.33
C SER A 54 -20.41 25.90 10.78
N HIS A 55 -20.27 27.21 11.00
CA HIS A 55 -20.27 27.82 12.34
C HIS A 55 -19.25 27.22 13.34
N GLY A 56 -18.11 26.73 12.85
CA GLY A 56 -17.04 26.16 13.68
C GLY A 56 -17.15 24.65 13.95
N GLU A 57 -18.29 24.03 13.68
CA GLU A 57 -18.47 22.58 13.83
C GLU A 57 -17.96 21.80 12.60
N PHE A 58 -17.19 20.73 12.86
CA PHE A 58 -16.71 19.81 11.82
C PHE A 58 -17.70 18.66 11.62
N SER A 59 -18.47 18.71 10.54
CA SER A 59 -19.36 17.61 10.14
C SER A 59 -18.71 16.71 9.08
N LEU A 60 -18.66 15.40 9.32
CA LEU A 60 -18.23 14.40 8.34
C LEU A 60 -19.33 14.20 7.28
N LYS A 61 -19.11 14.69 6.05
CA LYS A 61 -20.09 14.57 4.95
C LYS A 61 -20.04 13.21 4.28
N TRP A 62 -18.83 12.71 4.03
CA TRP A 62 -18.58 11.39 3.45
C TRP A 62 -17.17 10.90 3.78
N PHE A 63 -17.05 9.58 3.87
CA PHE A 63 -15.82 8.83 4.01
C PHE A 63 -15.76 7.80 2.87
N LYS A 64 -14.56 7.49 2.37
CA LYS A 64 -14.31 6.34 1.51
C LYS A 64 -13.00 5.66 1.88
N LEU A 65 -13.11 4.47 2.47
CA LEU A 65 -12.03 3.51 2.53
C LEU A 65 -12.01 2.70 1.23
N GLN A 66 -10.82 2.45 0.69
CA GLN A 66 -10.61 1.47 -0.36
C GLN A 66 -9.32 0.71 -0.10
N GLU A 67 -9.45 -0.59 0.13
CA GLU A 67 -8.35 -1.53 0.29
C GLU A 67 -8.29 -2.48 -0.91
N ILE A 68 -7.09 -2.92 -1.25
CA ILE A 68 -6.87 -3.96 -2.25
C ILE A 68 -5.94 -5.00 -1.62
N ILE A 69 -6.51 -6.17 -1.35
CA ILE A 69 -5.79 -7.37 -0.92
C ILE A 69 -5.38 -8.12 -2.18
N LYS A 70 -4.14 -8.62 -2.21
CA LYS A 70 -3.61 -9.42 -3.31
C LYS A 70 -3.16 -10.77 -2.79
N LEU A 71 -3.71 -11.83 -3.37
CA LEU A 71 -3.40 -13.21 -3.02
C LEU A 71 -2.83 -13.89 -4.27
N ASP A 72 -1.60 -14.40 -4.16
CA ASP A 72 -1.05 -15.33 -5.14
C ASP A 72 -1.56 -16.72 -4.76
N LEU A 73 -2.34 -17.35 -5.65
CA LEU A 73 -2.99 -18.64 -5.42
C LEU A 73 -2.22 -19.79 -6.09
N GLY A 74 -1.00 -19.53 -6.56
CA GLY A 74 -0.12 -20.51 -7.18
C GLY A 74 0.30 -20.12 -8.60
N SER A 75 1.06 -21.01 -9.25
CA SER A 75 1.86 -20.70 -10.45
C SER A 75 1.12 -20.02 -11.62
N LYS A 76 -0.22 -20.20 -11.71
CA LYS A 76 -1.10 -19.62 -12.75
C LYS A 76 -2.29 -18.80 -12.22
N PHE A 77 -2.49 -18.62 -10.92
CA PHE A 77 -3.68 -17.95 -10.39
C PHE A 77 -3.35 -16.82 -9.41
N ALA A 78 -4.00 -15.66 -9.56
CA ALA A 78 -3.97 -14.61 -8.57
C ALA A 78 -5.38 -14.05 -8.32
N LEU A 79 -5.67 -13.68 -7.08
CA LEU A 79 -6.94 -13.10 -6.65
C LEU A 79 -6.68 -11.70 -6.06
N ASP A 80 -7.21 -10.67 -6.72
CA ASP A 80 -7.27 -9.31 -6.21
C ASP A 80 -8.65 -9.11 -5.55
N ILE A 81 -8.71 -8.89 -4.23
CA ILE A 81 -9.95 -8.52 -3.54
C ILE A 81 -9.92 -7.02 -3.27
N GLY A 82 -10.69 -6.26 -4.06
CA GLY A 82 -10.95 -4.86 -3.76
C GLY A 82 -12.08 -4.73 -2.74
N ILE A 83 -11.82 -4.13 -1.58
CA ILE A 83 -12.85 -3.77 -0.60
C ILE A 83 -12.97 -2.26 -0.63
N SER A 84 -14.18 -1.72 -0.83
CA SER A 84 -14.43 -0.29 -0.59
C SER A 84 -15.64 -0.06 0.28
N ALA A 85 -15.42 0.58 1.42
CA ALA A 85 -16.47 1.08 2.29
C ALA A 85 -16.61 2.59 2.06
N TYR A 86 -17.82 3.09 1.88
CA TYR A 86 -18.08 4.52 1.83
C TYR A 86 -19.33 4.90 2.60
N THR A 87 -19.32 6.10 3.17
CA THR A 87 -20.49 6.70 3.79
C THR A 87 -21.05 7.80 2.90
N ARG A 88 -22.38 7.88 2.79
CA ARG A 88 -23.07 8.99 2.15
C ARG A 88 -24.32 9.29 2.97
N GLU A 89 -24.43 10.53 3.45
CA GLU A 89 -25.65 11.00 4.15
C GLU A 89 -26.03 10.05 5.31
N SER A 90 -25.02 9.68 6.12
CA SER A 90 -25.10 8.71 7.24
C SER A 90 -25.39 7.24 6.89
N ILE A 91 -25.58 6.90 5.62
CA ILE A 91 -25.74 5.51 5.16
C ILE A 91 -24.37 4.90 4.84
N TYR A 92 -24.12 3.70 5.37
CA TYR A 92 -22.91 2.91 5.11
C TYR A 92 -23.10 1.97 3.92
N PHE A 93 -22.17 2.01 2.98
CA PHE A 93 -22.11 1.09 1.85
C PHE A 93 -20.76 0.37 1.86
N ALA A 94 -20.78 -0.95 1.69
CA ALA A 94 -19.59 -1.76 1.46
C ALA A 94 -19.73 -2.50 0.13
N GLU A 95 -18.76 -2.33 -0.75
CA GLU A 95 -18.66 -3.01 -2.04
C GLU A 95 -17.39 -3.85 -2.05
N VAL A 96 -17.53 -5.14 -2.39
CA VAL A 96 -16.40 -6.06 -2.56
C VAL A 96 -16.35 -6.43 -4.04
N LEU A 97 -15.19 -6.20 -4.65
CA LEU A 97 -14.89 -6.40 -6.06
C LEU A 97 -13.76 -7.42 -6.19
N PRO A 98 -14.05 -8.73 -6.03
CA PRO A 98 -13.10 -9.78 -6.36
C PRO A 98 -12.80 -9.82 -7.86
N ARG A 99 -11.51 -9.94 -8.18
CA ARG A 99 -10.99 -10.22 -9.51
C ARG A 99 -10.07 -11.42 -9.45
N LEU A 100 -10.51 -12.52 -10.03
CA LEU A 100 -9.65 -13.67 -10.29
C LEU A 100 -8.89 -13.44 -11.61
N SER A 101 -7.60 -13.73 -11.61
CA SER A 101 -6.71 -13.66 -12.77
C SER A 101 -6.09 -15.04 -13.02
N TYR A 102 -6.34 -15.64 -14.18
CA TYR A 102 -5.67 -16.85 -14.65
C TYR A 102 -4.59 -16.49 -15.66
N PHE A 103 -3.34 -16.83 -15.38
CA PHE A 103 -2.20 -16.60 -16.26
C PHE A 103 -1.96 -17.85 -17.13
N TYR A 104 -2.27 -17.73 -18.41
CA TYR A 104 -1.99 -18.79 -19.39
C TYR A 104 -0.47 -18.93 -19.60
N ASN A 105 0.22 -17.80 -19.70
CA ASN A 105 1.68 -17.69 -19.72
C ASN A 105 2.10 -16.31 -19.17
N GLU A 106 3.40 -15.99 -19.21
CA GLU A 106 3.93 -14.71 -18.69
C GLU A 106 3.38 -13.45 -19.38
N ASN A 107 2.88 -13.59 -20.61
CA ASN A 107 2.44 -12.50 -21.47
C ASN A 107 0.91 -12.48 -21.68
N LEU A 108 0.14 -13.42 -21.12
CA LEU A 108 -1.32 -13.52 -21.28
C LEU A 108 -2.00 -13.95 -19.98
N ALA A 109 -2.94 -13.12 -19.51
CA ALA A 109 -3.88 -13.46 -18.46
C ALA A 109 -5.33 -13.29 -18.91
N ILE A 110 -6.21 -14.15 -18.38
CA ILE A 110 -7.66 -14.03 -18.42
C ILE A 110 -8.11 -13.48 -17.07
N ASP A 111 -8.93 -12.45 -17.08
CA ASP A 111 -9.52 -11.85 -15.88
C ASP A 111 -11.00 -12.21 -15.79
N THR A 112 -11.47 -12.57 -14.60
CA THR A 112 -12.88 -12.52 -14.25
C THR A 112 -13.07 -11.56 -13.09
N VAL A 113 -13.85 -10.49 -13.32
CA VAL A 113 -14.29 -9.55 -12.30
C VAL A 113 -15.70 -9.94 -11.90
N LEU A 114 -15.94 -10.06 -10.61
CA LEU A 114 -17.26 -10.30 -10.03
C LEU A 114 -17.56 -9.21 -9.00
N GLY A 115 -18.83 -8.88 -8.84
CA GLY A 115 -19.34 -7.87 -7.92
C GLY A 115 -20.86 -7.96 -7.87
N LYS A 116 -21.48 -7.38 -6.84
CA LYS A 116 -22.90 -7.62 -6.50
C LYS A 116 -23.85 -7.51 -7.71
N ASP A 117 -23.71 -6.43 -8.49
CA ASP A 117 -24.53 -6.17 -9.69
C ASP A 117 -23.67 -6.07 -10.96
N SER A 118 -22.45 -6.65 -10.96
CA SER A 118 -21.56 -6.57 -12.11
C SER A 118 -20.66 -7.81 -12.25
N TYR A 119 -20.49 -8.24 -13.50
CA TYR A 119 -19.57 -9.32 -13.85
C TYR A 119 -18.89 -8.98 -15.17
N GLY A 120 -17.65 -9.41 -15.35
CA GLY A 120 -16.93 -9.18 -16.60
C GLY A 120 -15.80 -10.14 -16.81
N ILE A 121 -15.55 -10.48 -18.07
CA ILE A 121 -14.41 -11.27 -18.52
C ILE A 121 -13.48 -10.40 -19.35
N GLY A 122 -12.18 -10.52 -19.08
CA GLY A 122 -11.16 -9.75 -19.75
C GLY A 122 -9.97 -10.59 -20.18
N LEU A 123 -9.24 -10.06 -21.15
CA LEU A 123 -7.96 -10.60 -21.62
C LEU A 123 -6.92 -9.51 -21.45
N ARG A 124 -5.83 -9.80 -20.75
CA ARG A 124 -4.65 -8.94 -20.62
C ARG A 124 -3.46 -9.57 -21.31
N LEU A 125 -2.85 -8.81 -22.20
CA LEU A 125 -1.56 -9.12 -22.81
C LEU A 125 -0.49 -8.23 -22.18
N PHE A 126 0.61 -8.81 -21.73
CA PHE A 126 1.72 -8.08 -21.11
C PHE A 126 2.92 -8.01 -22.04
N ASN A 127 3.66 -6.90 -21.97
CA ASN A 127 4.99 -6.76 -22.58
C ASN A 127 5.11 -7.06 -24.10
N ILE A 128 4.02 -7.02 -24.87
CA ILE A 128 4.09 -7.19 -26.33
C ILE A 128 4.75 -5.94 -26.92
N LYS A 129 6.01 -6.05 -27.34
CA LYS A 129 6.81 -4.93 -27.86
C LYS A 129 6.76 -3.71 -26.90
N ASN A 130 7.03 -3.94 -25.61
CA ASN A 130 6.93 -2.95 -24.52
C ASN A 130 5.53 -2.31 -24.37
N THR A 131 4.48 -3.04 -24.74
CA THR A 131 3.08 -2.60 -24.62
C THR A 131 2.29 -3.62 -23.80
N ASP A 132 1.65 -3.16 -22.74
CA ASP A 132 0.59 -3.89 -22.05
C ASP A 132 -0.73 -3.55 -22.75
N PHE A 133 -1.57 -4.54 -23.01
CA PHE A 133 -2.90 -4.39 -23.59
C PHE A 133 -3.92 -5.15 -22.74
N GLY A 134 -5.16 -4.68 -22.74
CA GLY A 134 -6.23 -5.28 -21.98
C GLY A 134 -7.57 -4.99 -22.63
N ILE A 135 -8.42 -6.00 -22.76
CA ILE A 135 -9.84 -5.84 -23.06
C ILE A 135 -10.60 -6.40 -21.86
N LEU A 136 -11.70 -5.74 -21.49
CA LEU A 136 -12.65 -6.19 -20.48
C LEU A 136 -14.06 -5.96 -21.05
N TYR A 137 -14.80 -7.03 -21.24
CA TYR A 137 -16.22 -7.01 -21.53
C TYR A 137 -16.99 -7.42 -20.28
N GLY A 138 -18.12 -6.78 -19.99
CA GLY A 138 -18.93 -7.14 -18.84
C GLY A 138 -20.27 -6.46 -18.80
N PHE A 139 -21.00 -6.72 -17.72
CA PHE A 139 -22.29 -6.14 -17.41
C PHE A 139 -22.20 -5.45 -16.04
N SER A 140 -22.88 -4.32 -15.89
CA SER A 140 -23.00 -3.58 -14.64
C SER A 140 -24.37 -2.94 -14.58
N HIS A 141 -25.15 -3.24 -13.54
CA HIS A 141 -26.54 -2.80 -13.36
C HIS A 141 -27.40 -3.01 -14.63
N GLY A 142 -27.36 -4.24 -15.17
CA GLY A 142 -28.11 -4.63 -16.38
C GLY A 142 -27.61 -4.04 -17.70
N LYS A 143 -26.54 -3.24 -17.71
CA LYS A 143 -25.99 -2.63 -18.94
C LYS A 143 -24.63 -3.24 -19.27
N SER A 144 -24.46 -3.68 -20.52
CA SER A 144 -23.16 -4.12 -21.02
C SER A 144 -22.18 -2.94 -21.14
N PHE A 145 -20.91 -3.22 -20.92
CA PHE A 145 -19.81 -2.30 -21.15
C PHE A 145 -18.63 -3.04 -21.78
N PHE A 146 -17.87 -2.31 -22.59
CA PHE A 146 -16.61 -2.78 -23.15
C PHE A 146 -15.55 -1.73 -22.86
N ARG A 147 -14.43 -2.16 -22.26
CA ARG A 147 -13.29 -1.33 -21.93
C ARG A 147 -12.00 -1.90 -22.53
N ALA A 148 -11.33 -1.13 -23.37
CA ALA A 148 -9.98 -1.42 -23.84
C ALA A 148 -8.97 -0.53 -23.13
N LEU A 149 -7.86 -1.11 -22.66
CA LEU A 149 -6.74 -0.41 -22.06
C LEU A 149 -5.45 -0.79 -22.81
N ALA A 150 -4.72 0.20 -23.30
CA ALA A 150 -3.40 0.03 -23.89
C ALA A 150 -2.40 0.92 -23.14
N LYS A 151 -1.27 0.36 -22.72
CA LYS A 151 -0.21 1.07 -22.01
C LYS A 151 1.13 0.75 -22.66
N LYS A 152 1.67 1.70 -23.42
CA LYS A 152 2.95 1.56 -24.12
C LYS A 152 4.05 2.33 -23.40
N GLN A 153 5.15 1.66 -23.13
CA GLN A 153 6.38 2.32 -22.71
C GLN A 153 7.16 2.71 -23.97
N LEU A 154 7.17 4.00 -24.25
CA LEU A 154 7.84 4.62 -25.38
C LEU A 154 9.30 4.97 -25.00
N PRO A 155 10.18 5.21 -26.00
CA PRO A 155 11.53 5.71 -25.75
C PRO A 155 11.54 6.98 -24.87
N ASN A 156 12.70 7.26 -24.25
CA ASN A 156 12.90 8.43 -23.39
C ASN A 156 11.98 8.50 -22.15
N SER A 157 11.70 7.33 -21.56
CA SER A 157 10.89 7.19 -20.32
C SER A 157 9.50 7.83 -20.41
N VAL A 158 8.91 7.79 -21.61
CA VAL A 158 7.53 8.20 -21.86
C VAL A 158 6.60 6.98 -21.68
N THR A 159 5.51 7.16 -20.96
CA THR A 159 4.41 6.19 -20.88
C THR A 159 3.18 6.80 -21.55
N LEU A 160 2.65 6.13 -22.56
CA LEU A 160 1.33 6.38 -23.12
C LEU A 160 0.36 5.38 -22.53
N THR A 161 -0.78 5.84 -22.04
CA THR A 161 -1.90 5.01 -21.58
C THR A 161 -3.17 5.49 -22.28
N ILE A 162 -3.87 4.59 -22.95
CA ILE A 162 -5.19 4.81 -23.54
C ILE A 162 -6.15 3.88 -22.80
N ASN A 163 -7.27 4.41 -22.33
CA ASN A 163 -8.35 3.66 -21.69
C ASN A 163 -9.67 4.10 -22.32
N ALA A 164 -10.24 3.27 -23.19
CA ALA A 164 -11.45 3.55 -23.93
C ALA A 164 -12.59 2.66 -23.43
N GLU A 165 -13.67 3.27 -22.97
CA GLU A 165 -14.94 2.63 -22.66
C GLU A 165 -15.93 3.01 -23.76
N ILE A 166 -16.25 2.08 -24.65
CA ILE A 166 -16.77 2.33 -26.02
C ILE A 166 -18.01 3.24 -26.05
N THR A 167 -18.84 3.20 -25.01
CA THR A 167 -20.09 3.97 -24.90
C THR A 167 -20.03 5.14 -23.92
N ARG A 168 -18.90 5.40 -23.24
CA ARG A 168 -18.85 6.38 -22.13
C ARG A 168 -17.68 7.36 -22.16
N SER A 169 -16.45 6.90 -22.41
CA SER A 169 -15.29 7.79 -22.35
C SER A 169 -14.03 7.22 -22.98
N ILE A 170 -13.25 8.05 -23.67
CA ILE A 170 -11.87 7.76 -24.05
C ILE A 170 -10.94 8.63 -23.21
N PHE A 171 -10.11 7.99 -22.39
CA PHE A 171 -9.11 8.63 -21.55
C PHE A 171 -7.70 8.33 -22.08
N ILE A 172 -7.01 9.35 -22.57
CA ILE A 172 -5.62 9.28 -23.05
C ILE A 172 -4.75 9.97 -22.03
N LYS A 173 -3.67 9.33 -21.58
CA LYS A 173 -2.70 9.90 -20.66
C LYS A 173 -1.28 9.67 -21.15
N THR A 174 -0.54 10.74 -21.37
CA THR A 174 0.91 10.70 -21.57
C THR A 174 1.60 11.06 -20.27
N LYS A 175 2.79 10.50 -20.02
CA LYS A 175 3.64 10.84 -18.87
C LYS A 175 5.10 10.72 -19.26
N LYS A 176 5.92 11.73 -18.98
CA LYS A 176 7.36 11.71 -19.20
C LYS A 176 8.09 11.93 -17.89
N GLN A 177 8.98 10.99 -17.56
CA GLN A 177 9.85 11.07 -16.39
C GLN A 177 11.21 11.63 -16.81
N PHE A 178 11.60 12.76 -16.22
CA PHE A 178 12.96 13.31 -16.30
C PHE A 178 13.69 13.07 -14.96
N LYS A 179 14.98 13.39 -14.86
CA LYS A 179 15.75 13.22 -13.60
C LYS A 179 15.06 13.92 -12.41
N ASN A 180 14.78 15.22 -12.54
CA ASN A 180 14.31 16.07 -11.44
C ASN A 180 12.85 16.53 -11.58
N PHE A 181 12.13 16.13 -12.64
CA PHE A 181 10.72 16.47 -12.79
C PHE A 181 9.90 15.41 -13.55
N LYS A 182 8.58 15.50 -13.44
CA LYS A 182 7.60 14.59 -14.06
C LYS A 182 6.55 15.43 -14.79
N ALA A 183 6.52 15.35 -16.11
CA ALA A 183 5.44 15.89 -16.92
C ALA A 183 4.44 14.77 -17.26
N SER A 184 3.21 15.16 -17.55
CA SER A 184 2.14 14.30 -18.05
C SER A 184 1.09 15.17 -18.72
N ALA A 185 0.21 14.60 -19.50
CA ALA A 185 -1.02 15.24 -19.94
C ALA A 185 -2.09 14.16 -19.94
N ASP A 186 -3.32 14.51 -19.59
CA ASP A 186 -4.48 13.64 -19.70
C ASP A 186 -5.63 14.32 -20.42
N TYR A 187 -6.22 13.59 -21.36
CA TYR A 187 -7.35 14.02 -22.17
C TYR A 187 -8.49 13.02 -21.98
N ASP A 188 -9.56 13.48 -21.34
CA ASP A 188 -10.78 12.72 -21.08
C ASP A 188 -11.86 13.22 -22.04
N ILE A 189 -12.24 12.36 -22.99
CA ILE A 189 -13.28 12.60 -24.00
C ILE A 189 -14.52 11.83 -23.57
N ARG A 190 -15.62 12.53 -23.31
CA ARG A 190 -16.94 11.95 -23.04
C ARG A 190 -17.98 12.58 -23.99
N PRO A 191 -19.13 11.93 -24.24
CA PRO A 191 -20.12 12.39 -25.23
C PRO A 191 -20.50 13.88 -25.16
N HIS A 192 -20.52 14.50 -23.97
CA HIS A 192 -20.89 15.90 -23.77
C HIS A 192 -19.82 16.73 -23.03
N LYS A 193 -18.57 16.22 -22.93
CA LYS A 193 -17.55 16.82 -22.07
C LYS A 193 -16.15 16.43 -22.54
N LYS A 194 -15.29 17.41 -22.80
CA LYS A 194 -13.86 17.18 -23.07
C LYS A 194 -13.04 17.89 -22.00
N THR A 195 -12.17 17.19 -21.30
CA THR A 195 -11.24 17.83 -20.33
C THR A 195 -9.79 17.51 -20.62
N LEU A 196 -8.94 18.53 -20.55
CA LEU A 196 -7.49 18.45 -20.69
C LEU A 196 -6.82 18.84 -19.37
N GLY A 197 -6.06 17.92 -18.77
CA GLY A 197 -5.02 18.23 -17.78
C GLY A 197 -3.62 18.12 -18.43
N LEU A 198 -2.65 18.93 -18.02
CA LEU A 198 -1.23 18.85 -18.47
C LEU A 198 -0.37 18.35 -17.28
N SER A 199 0.91 18.71 -17.07
CA SER A 199 1.62 18.36 -15.79
C SER A 199 3.04 18.83 -15.59
N PHE A 200 3.39 18.99 -14.30
CA PHE A 200 4.71 19.46 -13.92
C PHE A 200 5.13 19.20 -12.46
N LYS A 201 5.32 17.94 -12.03
CA LYS A 201 5.88 17.67 -10.69
C LYS A 201 7.39 17.94 -10.69
N LYS A 202 7.86 19.02 -10.08
CA LYS A 202 9.30 19.26 -9.86
C LYS A 202 9.71 18.70 -8.51
N GLN A 203 10.83 17.98 -8.47
CA GLN A 203 11.52 17.62 -7.23
C GLN A 203 12.62 18.66 -7.00
N PHE A 204 12.59 19.32 -5.84
CA PHE A 204 13.55 20.35 -5.47
C PHE A 204 14.70 19.77 -4.62
N SER A 205 14.41 18.76 -3.80
CA SER A 205 15.39 17.96 -3.07
C SER A 205 14.89 16.52 -2.91
N CYS A 206 15.71 15.64 -2.33
CA CYS A 206 15.26 14.30 -1.92
C CYS A 206 13.99 14.35 -1.05
N GLU A 207 13.86 15.40 -0.24
CA GLU A 207 12.77 15.60 0.73
C GLU A 207 11.63 16.50 0.24
N SER A 208 11.73 17.16 -0.92
CA SER A 208 10.75 18.20 -1.30
C SER A 208 10.39 18.23 -2.77
N SER A 209 9.09 18.43 -3.06
CA SER A 209 8.56 18.44 -4.42
C SER A 209 7.39 19.39 -4.60
N GLY A 210 7.43 20.24 -5.63
CA GLY A 210 6.32 21.09 -6.05
C GLY A 210 5.35 20.39 -7.00
N ILE A 211 4.08 20.78 -6.92
CA ILE A 211 2.95 20.28 -7.71
C ILE A 211 2.09 21.47 -8.13
N ILE A 212 1.67 21.57 -9.40
CA ILE A 212 0.85 22.70 -9.89
C ILE A 212 -0.08 22.25 -11.03
N ARG A 213 -1.40 22.22 -10.80
CA ARG A 213 -2.45 21.67 -11.67
C ARG A 213 -3.23 22.68 -12.48
N ALA A 214 -3.55 22.33 -13.72
CA ALA A 214 -4.62 22.94 -14.49
C ALA A 214 -5.46 21.83 -15.17
N ASP A 215 -6.72 21.68 -14.79
CA ASP A 215 -7.72 20.91 -15.55
C ASP A 215 -8.62 21.91 -16.30
N ILE A 216 -8.55 21.91 -17.62
CA ILE A 216 -9.36 22.74 -18.53
C ILE A 216 -10.54 21.91 -19.01
N GLU A 217 -11.75 22.46 -18.98
CA GLU A 217 -12.97 21.81 -19.45
C GLU A 217 -13.58 22.57 -20.63
N LYS A 218 -13.97 21.82 -21.68
CA LYS A 218 -14.76 22.32 -22.80
C LYS A 218 -16.11 21.61 -22.81
N THR A 219 -17.15 22.38 -22.54
CA THR A 219 -18.57 22.02 -22.75
C THR A 219 -19.11 22.82 -23.94
N HIS A 220 -19.11 24.15 -23.84
CA HIS A 220 -19.40 25.08 -24.95
C HIS A 220 -18.34 26.18 -25.08
N ILE A 221 -17.98 26.81 -23.96
CA ILE A 221 -16.84 27.74 -23.82
C ILE A 221 -15.70 27.00 -23.12
N PHE A 222 -14.44 27.39 -23.37
CA PHE A 222 -13.29 26.88 -22.62
C PHE A 222 -13.30 27.49 -21.21
N SER A 223 -13.39 26.66 -20.17
CA SER A 223 -13.39 27.08 -18.76
C SER A 223 -12.29 26.36 -17.97
N VAL A 224 -11.54 27.10 -17.15
CA VAL A 224 -10.58 26.50 -16.21
C VAL A 224 -11.38 25.94 -15.03
N LYS A 225 -11.66 24.64 -15.09
CA LYS A 225 -12.47 23.94 -14.08
C LYS A 225 -11.77 23.85 -12.74
N LYS A 226 -10.46 23.63 -12.77
CA LYS A 226 -9.63 23.43 -11.59
C LYS A 226 -8.21 23.92 -11.84
N LEU A 227 -7.75 24.82 -10.98
CA LEU A 227 -6.34 25.13 -10.81
C LEU A 227 -5.90 24.59 -9.44
N SER A 228 -4.72 23.98 -9.32
CA SER A 228 -4.14 23.69 -8.00
C SER A 228 -2.66 24.00 -7.91
N ALA A 229 -2.13 24.25 -6.71
CA ALA A 229 -0.74 24.53 -6.46
C ALA A 229 -0.35 23.97 -5.09
N GLY A 230 0.81 23.35 -4.95
CA GLY A 230 1.14 22.64 -3.73
C GLY A 230 2.58 22.20 -3.57
N VAL A 231 2.93 21.89 -2.33
CA VAL A 231 4.25 21.47 -1.89
C VAL A 231 4.11 20.16 -1.13
N GLY A 232 4.93 19.18 -1.50
CA GLY A 232 5.01 17.88 -0.84
C GLY A 232 6.37 17.66 -0.20
N ILE A 233 6.39 17.46 1.11
CA ILE A 233 7.57 17.17 1.93
C ILE A 233 7.59 15.67 2.25
N GLU A 234 8.73 15.03 2.07
CA GLU A 234 9.02 13.67 2.52
C GLU A 234 9.63 13.81 3.92
N LEU A 235 8.88 13.35 4.93
CA LEU A 235 9.29 13.39 6.32
C LEU A 235 10.15 12.16 6.65
N GLY A 236 9.96 11.05 5.95
CA GLY A 236 10.85 9.90 6.06
C GLY A 236 10.63 8.89 4.93
N LYS A 237 11.36 7.77 4.96
CA LYS A 237 11.37 6.72 3.92
C LYS A 237 9.98 6.24 3.49
N TYR A 238 9.01 6.26 4.40
CA TYR A 238 7.62 5.85 4.14
C TYR A 238 6.59 6.96 4.38
N THR A 239 7.00 8.15 4.82
CA THR A 239 6.11 9.24 5.26
C THR A 239 6.24 10.47 4.36
N LYS A 240 5.15 10.87 3.70
CA LYS A 240 5.10 12.07 2.84
C LYS A 240 3.84 12.88 3.08
N LEU A 241 4.01 14.16 3.40
CA LEU A 241 2.93 15.12 3.61
C LEU A 241 2.89 16.09 2.42
N CYS A 242 1.72 16.33 1.83
CA CYS A 242 1.53 17.29 0.74
C CYS A 242 0.42 18.28 1.07
N TYR A 243 0.71 19.55 0.88
CA TYR A 243 -0.25 20.65 0.99
C TYR A 243 -0.57 21.14 -0.42
N ILE A 244 -1.84 21.18 -0.80
CA ILE A 244 -2.28 21.59 -2.15
C ILE A 244 -3.45 22.57 -2.03
N LEU A 245 -3.28 23.80 -2.51
CA LEU A 245 -4.35 24.75 -2.77
C LEU A 245 -5.08 24.32 -4.03
N GLU A 246 -6.40 24.27 -4.03
CA GLU A 246 -7.20 23.95 -5.21
C GLU A 246 -8.35 24.95 -5.35
N ASN A 247 -8.46 25.64 -6.48
CA ASN A 247 -9.69 26.34 -6.84
C ASN A 247 -10.62 25.33 -7.53
N MET A 248 -11.83 25.14 -7.02
CA MET A 248 -12.86 24.31 -7.61
C MET A 248 -14.20 25.07 -7.60
N LYS A 249 -14.74 25.34 -8.79
CA LYS A 249 -16.03 26.05 -8.99
C LYS A 249 -16.12 27.40 -8.23
N GLY A 250 -15.03 28.16 -8.17
CA GLY A 250 -14.99 29.47 -7.50
C GLY A 250 -14.79 29.42 -5.98
N SER A 251 -14.74 28.24 -5.37
CA SER A 251 -14.31 28.07 -3.98
C SER A 251 -12.85 27.62 -3.89
N LEU A 252 -12.10 28.18 -2.96
CA LEU A 252 -10.72 27.80 -2.67
C LEU A 252 -10.72 26.66 -1.62
N PHE A 253 -9.86 25.67 -1.82
CA PHE A 253 -9.72 24.53 -0.91
C PHE A 253 -8.23 24.32 -0.58
N TRP A 254 -7.93 24.09 0.69
CA TRP A 254 -6.63 23.60 1.13
C TRP A 254 -6.71 22.10 1.40
N ARG A 255 -6.09 21.31 0.52
CA ARG A 255 -6.03 19.85 0.59
C ARG A 255 -4.72 19.41 1.24
N ILE A 256 -4.81 18.85 2.43
CA ILE A 256 -3.70 18.20 3.13
C ILE A 256 -3.74 16.70 2.77
N ILE A 257 -2.63 16.14 2.30
CA ILE A 257 -2.49 14.72 1.92
C ILE A 257 -1.34 14.11 2.73
N PHE A 258 -1.67 13.26 3.69
CA PHE A 258 -0.67 12.50 4.45
C PHE A 258 -0.56 11.08 3.89
N LYS A 259 0.68 10.65 3.63
CA LYS A 259 0.99 9.31 3.13
C LYS A 259 1.93 8.64 4.11
N HIS A 260 1.59 7.44 4.56
CA HIS A 260 2.43 6.66 5.47
C HIS A 260 2.31 5.17 5.18
N GLY A 261 3.41 4.46 4.91
CA GLY A 261 3.42 3.00 4.82
C GLY A 261 2.53 2.38 3.72
N GLY A 262 2.07 3.17 2.75
CA GLY A 262 1.08 2.76 1.74
C GLY A 262 -0.30 3.38 1.95
N LEU A 263 -0.64 3.79 3.17
CA LEU A 263 -1.81 4.60 3.49
C LEU A 263 -1.71 5.95 2.77
N ASN A 264 -2.84 6.42 2.25
CA ASN A 264 -3.00 7.76 1.70
C ASN A 264 -4.28 8.38 2.28
N PHE A 265 -4.09 9.25 3.27
CA PHE A 265 -5.11 10.04 3.95
C PHE A 265 -5.18 11.44 3.30
N GLN A 266 -6.39 11.97 3.15
CA GLN A 266 -6.60 13.29 2.55
C GLN A 266 -7.70 14.06 3.29
N VAL A 267 -7.40 15.29 3.68
CA VAL A 267 -8.32 16.26 4.28
C VAL A 267 -8.43 17.49 3.38
N PRO A 268 -9.58 17.72 2.70
CA PRO A 268 -9.88 18.99 2.06
C PRO A 268 -10.54 19.95 3.06
N ILE A 269 -9.95 21.12 3.24
CA ILE A 269 -10.48 22.23 4.05
C ILE A 269 -10.98 23.29 3.07
N LYS A 270 -12.22 23.75 3.18
CA LYS A 270 -12.73 24.88 2.37
C LYS A 270 -12.16 26.18 2.97
N LEU A 271 -11.61 27.06 2.14
CA LEU A 271 -11.19 28.41 2.52
C LEU A 271 -12.22 29.40 1.98
N GLU A 272 -12.93 30.07 2.89
CA GLU A 272 -13.90 31.11 2.55
C GLU A 272 -13.25 32.49 2.71
N ASN A 273 -13.49 33.39 1.76
CA ASN A 273 -13.01 34.79 1.76
C ASN A 273 -11.48 35.01 1.89
N ILE A 274 -10.65 33.97 1.70
CA ILE A 274 -9.19 34.11 1.70
C ILE A 274 -8.67 34.33 0.26
N PRO A 275 -7.93 35.42 -0.02
CA PRO A 275 -7.25 35.64 -1.30
C PRO A 275 -6.30 34.48 -1.66
N VAL A 276 -6.27 34.09 -2.93
CA VAL A 276 -5.47 32.94 -3.43
C VAL A 276 -3.98 33.08 -3.06
N PHE A 277 -3.44 34.30 -3.08
CA PHE A 277 -2.06 34.58 -2.67
C PHE A 277 -1.80 34.29 -1.18
N ILE A 278 -2.73 34.65 -0.29
CA ILE A 278 -2.64 34.33 1.14
C ILE A 278 -2.72 32.81 1.35
N GLY A 279 -3.60 32.11 0.61
CA GLY A 279 -3.64 30.65 0.63
C GLY A 279 -2.34 29.98 0.14
N ALA A 280 -1.68 30.56 -0.87
CA ALA A 280 -0.39 30.06 -1.37
C ALA A 280 0.75 30.29 -0.37
N LEU A 281 0.80 31.46 0.27
CA LEU A 281 1.74 31.76 1.35
C LEU A 281 1.51 30.86 2.57
N ALA A 282 0.26 30.62 2.97
CA ALA A 282 -0.09 29.72 4.06
C ALA A 282 0.41 28.28 3.81
N ILE A 283 0.37 27.81 2.57
CA ILE A 283 0.93 26.50 2.18
C ILE A 283 2.45 26.47 2.26
N GLY A 284 3.13 27.52 1.79
CA GLY A 284 4.58 27.65 1.92
C GLY A 284 5.02 27.70 3.39
N GLY A 285 4.31 28.50 4.20
CA GLY A 285 4.53 28.64 5.64
C GLY A 285 4.26 27.34 6.40
N ALA A 286 3.11 26.68 6.19
CA ALA A 286 2.80 25.40 6.81
C ALA A 286 3.83 24.32 6.44
N ALA A 287 4.23 24.24 5.17
CA ALA A 287 5.29 23.34 4.73
C ALA A 287 6.63 23.64 5.43
N TYR A 288 7.03 24.91 5.52
CA TYR A 288 8.26 25.31 6.21
C TYR A 288 8.22 25.01 7.72
N ILE A 289 7.13 25.38 8.40
CA ILE A 289 6.92 25.15 9.84
C ILE A 289 6.90 23.65 10.14
N THR A 290 6.15 22.85 9.40
CA THR A 290 6.11 21.39 9.63
C THR A 290 7.46 20.74 9.35
N ARG A 291 8.24 21.19 8.34
CA ARG A 291 9.63 20.73 8.17
C ARG A 291 10.51 21.13 9.35
N ARG A 292 10.38 22.36 9.86
CA ARG A 292 11.18 22.87 10.98
C ARG A 292 10.87 22.10 12.26
N ILE A 293 9.59 21.95 12.62
CA ILE A 293 9.12 21.17 13.77
C ILE A 293 9.58 19.72 13.65
N TYR A 294 9.38 19.07 12.49
CA TYR A 294 9.82 17.69 12.28
C TYR A 294 11.34 17.54 12.42
N SER A 295 12.13 18.54 12.01
CA SER A 295 13.60 18.53 12.19
C SER A 295 14.07 18.72 13.65
N TYR A 296 13.19 19.11 14.58
CA TYR A 296 13.47 19.07 16.02
C TYR A 296 13.11 17.71 16.63
N PHE A 297 12.05 17.06 16.14
CA PHE A 297 11.62 15.74 16.63
C PHE A 297 12.33 14.54 15.98
N THR A 298 13.17 14.77 14.97
CA THR A 298 13.91 13.72 14.26
C THR A 298 15.41 13.92 14.45
N PRO A 299 16.10 13.08 15.23
CA PRO A 299 17.54 13.24 15.48
C PRO A 299 18.33 13.11 14.17
N LYS A 300 19.18 14.11 13.89
CA LYS A 300 19.98 14.21 12.66
C LYS A 300 21.26 13.36 12.73
N ASP A 301 21.16 12.04 12.61
CA ASP A 301 22.35 11.18 12.42
C ASP A 301 22.11 9.99 11.47
N SER A 302 22.05 10.30 10.18
CA SER A 302 21.74 9.36 9.08
C SER A 302 22.84 8.34 8.73
N LYS A 303 23.86 8.17 9.59
CA LYS A 303 24.87 7.10 9.48
C LYS A 303 24.91 6.15 10.68
N ILE A 304 24.30 6.51 11.80
CA ILE A 304 24.21 5.66 12.98
C ILE A 304 23.00 4.72 12.86
N GLU A 305 21.90 5.17 12.24
CA GLU A 305 20.60 4.46 12.24
C GLU A 305 20.58 3.03 11.70
N GLU A 306 21.43 2.63 10.75
CA GLU A 306 21.37 1.25 10.22
C GLU A 306 22.09 0.23 11.12
N LYS A 307 23.08 0.68 11.90
CA LYS A 307 23.64 -0.09 13.03
C LYS A 307 22.74 0.02 14.25
N SER A 308 22.34 1.23 14.66
CA SER A 308 21.57 1.42 15.88
C SER A 308 20.15 0.86 15.80
N ARG A 309 19.46 0.83 14.64
CA ARG A 309 18.16 0.14 14.55
C ARG A 309 18.29 -1.37 14.60
N LYS A 310 19.36 -1.97 14.04
CA LYS A 310 19.68 -3.37 14.31
C LYS A 310 19.93 -3.57 15.81
N GLN A 311 20.71 -2.68 16.43
CA GLN A 311 21.06 -2.76 17.84
C GLN A 311 19.88 -2.50 18.79
N SER A 312 18.90 -1.66 18.40
CA SER A 312 17.67 -1.41 19.16
C SER A 312 16.60 -2.49 18.95
N CYS A 313 16.51 -3.09 17.76
CA CYS A 313 15.71 -4.29 17.57
C CYS A 313 16.33 -5.48 18.32
N MET A 314 17.65 -5.64 18.29
CA MET A 314 18.36 -6.63 19.10
C MET A 314 18.17 -6.37 20.59
N SER A 315 18.35 -5.13 21.09
CA SER A 315 18.15 -4.83 22.52
C SER A 315 16.69 -4.98 22.95
N PHE A 316 15.71 -4.76 22.08
CA PHE A 316 14.29 -5.01 22.37
C PHE A 316 13.98 -6.51 22.37
N VAL A 317 14.55 -7.30 21.44
CA VAL A 317 14.45 -8.76 21.44
C VAL A 317 15.18 -9.37 22.64
N GLU A 318 16.35 -8.85 23.02
CA GLU A 318 17.10 -9.22 24.22
C GLU A 318 16.32 -8.85 25.49
N MET A 319 15.69 -7.66 25.55
CA MET A 319 14.83 -7.27 26.66
C MET A 319 13.62 -8.21 26.78
N ILE A 320 12.95 -8.56 25.68
CA ILE A 320 11.84 -9.54 25.69
C ILE A 320 12.35 -10.91 26.14
N LYS A 321 13.49 -11.39 25.62
CA LYS A 321 14.11 -12.66 26.03
C LYS A 321 14.43 -12.67 27.53
N ASN A 322 15.10 -11.62 28.02
CA ASN A 322 15.47 -11.49 29.42
C ASN A 322 14.24 -11.44 30.34
N ASN A 323 13.17 -10.77 29.92
CA ASN A 323 11.89 -10.76 30.65
C ASN A 323 11.29 -12.17 30.69
N VAL A 324 11.16 -12.86 29.54
CA VAL A 324 10.63 -14.23 29.48
C VAL A 324 11.50 -15.21 30.27
N GLU A 325 12.83 -15.13 30.20
CA GLU A 325 13.73 -15.96 31.02
C GLU A 325 13.62 -15.68 32.52
N THR A 326 13.36 -14.43 32.90
CA THR A 326 13.13 -14.03 34.30
C THR A 326 11.77 -14.55 34.78
N ASP A 327 10.73 -14.42 33.96
CA ASP A 327 9.39 -14.93 34.23
C ASP A 327 9.38 -16.46 34.30
N MET A 328 10.11 -17.16 33.43
CA MET A 328 10.32 -18.61 33.50
C MET A 328 11.02 -19.03 34.79
N LYS A 329 12.06 -18.32 35.24
CA LYS A 329 12.72 -18.58 36.54
C LYS A 329 11.76 -18.37 37.71
N ASN A 330 11.00 -17.27 37.70
CA ASN A 330 10.02 -16.95 38.73
C ASN A 330 8.86 -17.96 38.76
N ALA A 331 8.38 -18.38 37.59
CA ALA A 331 7.35 -19.41 37.44
C ALA A 331 7.84 -20.77 37.96
N LYS A 332 9.07 -21.18 37.61
CA LYS A 332 9.68 -22.41 38.12
C LYS A 332 9.82 -22.39 39.65
N LEU A 333 10.29 -21.28 40.23
CA LEU A 333 10.35 -21.10 41.69
C LEU A 333 8.96 -21.13 42.36
N ALA A 334 7.93 -20.63 41.67
CA ALA A 334 6.54 -20.68 42.12
C ALA A 334 5.83 -22.02 41.85
N GLY A 335 6.54 -23.03 41.30
CA GLY A 335 5.99 -24.33 40.93
C GLY A 335 4.97 -24.31 39.80
N ARG A 336 4.97 -23.25 38.98
CA ARG A 336 4.05 -23.02 37.86
C ARG A 336 4.52 -23.71 36.57
N LEU A 337 3.64 -23.78 35.58
CA LEU A 337 3.97 -24.29 34.25
C LEU A 337 5.11 -23.47 33.63
N VAL A 338 6.15 -24.16 33.20
CA VAL A 338 7.26 -23.62 32.40
C VAL A 338 7.57 -24.60 31.28
N ILE A 339 7.61 -24.12 30.04
CA ILE A 339 8.01 -24.93 28.89
C ILE A 339 9.54 -24.85 28.78
N THR A 340 10.23 -25.94 29.11
CA THR A 340 11.70 -26.00 29.17
C THR A 340 12.34 -26.15 27.80
N LYS A 341 11.65 -26.82 26.86
CA LYS A 341 12.08 -26.99 25.47
C LYS A 341 10.87 -27.27 24.58
N ALA A 342 10.71 -26.52 23.49
CA ALA A 342 9.73 -26.84 22.47
C ALA A 342 10.30 -26.69 21.05
N LEU A 343 10.13 -27.73 20.24
CA LEU A 343 10.61 -27.80 18.87
C LEU A 343 9.45 -28.08 17.92
N TYR A 344 9.37 -27.31 16.85
CA TYR A 344 8.36 -27.43 15.81
C TYR A 344 9.02 -27.73 14.47
N GLY A 345 8.55 -28.73 13.73
CA GLY A 345 9.11 -29.10 12.44
C GLY A 345 9.05 -30.58 12.11
N ASN A 346 9.94 -31.02 11.22
CA ASN A 346 9.95 -32.39 10.71
C ASN A 346 10.26 -33.40 11.83
N LYS A 347 9.37 -34.40 11.99
CA LYS A 347 9.44 -35.46 13.01
C LYS A 347 10.80 -36.14 13.08
N ASP A 348 11.37 -36.50 11.93
CA ASP A 348 12.62 -37.25 11.88
C ASP A 348 13.82 -36.40 12.31
N LYS A 349 13.75 -35.07 12.13
CA LYS A 349 14.82 -34.14 12.46
C LYS A 349 14.79 -33.63 13.90
N ILE A 350 13.61 -33.56 14.51
CA ILE A 350 13.45 -33.18 15.93
C ILE A 350 14.19 -34.14 16.87
N HIS A 351 14.24 -35.43 16.55
CA HIS A 351 14.94 -36.43 17.37
C HIS A 351 16.47 -36.44 17.16
N THR A 352 16.98 -35.87 16.07
CA THR A 352 18.42 -35.89 15.70
C THR A 352 19.14 -34.57 16.02
N SER A 353 18.47 -33.62 16.68
CA SER A 353 18.91 -32.22 16.74
C SER A 353 20.11 -31.95 17.68
N GLN A 354 21.34 -32.03 17.15
CA GLN A 354 22.49 -31.26 17.66
C GLN A 354 22.78 -29.99 16.84
N ASN A 355 22.26 -29.89 15.62
CA ASN A 355 22.32 -28.69 14.78
C ASN A 355 20.92 -28.25 14.36
N LEU A 356 20.55 -27.01 14.70
CA LEU A 356 19.34 -26.34 14.23
C LEU A 356 19.58 -25.84 12.79
N GLN A 357 19.15 -26.59 11.78
CA GLN A 357 19.17 -26.16 10.38
C GLN A 357 17.83 -26.43 9.69
N ASP A 358 17.33 -25.38 9.02
CA ASP A 358 16.28 -25.23 7.99
C ASP A 358 14.90 -25.90 8.16
N GLU A 359 14.74 -26.98 8.92
CA GLU A 359 13.48 -27.76 9.05
C GLU A 359 13.04 -28.04 10.50
N VAL A 360 13.71 -27.43 11.49
CA VAL A 360 13.29 -27.45 12.90
C VAL A 360 13.43 -26.06 13.50
N LEU A 361 12.35 -25.57 14.09
CA LEU A 361 12.22 -24.25 14.71
C LEU A 361 12.10 -24.39 16.23
N ASP A 362 12.95 -23.69 16.98
CA ASP A 362 12.79 -23.55 18.43
C ASP A 362 11.66 -22.54 18.72
N VAL A 363 10.61 -23.03 19.38
CA VAL A 363 9.40 -22.29 19.73
C VAL A 363 9.22 -22.17 21.25
N THR A 364 10.25 -22.51 22.04
CA THR A 364 10.23 -22.51 23.52
C THR A 364 9.76 -21.17 24.07
N LEU A 365 10.37 -20.07 23.63
CA LEU A 365 10.00 -18.71 24.08
C LEU A 365 8.60 -18.31 23.63
N ALA A 366 8.20 -18.69 22.41
CA ALA A 366 6.89 -18.36 21.86
C ALA A 366 5.76 -19.02 22.65
N LEU A 367 5.93 -20.30 23.03
CA LEU A 367 4.95 -21.00 23.85
C LEU A 367 4.93 -20.50 25.30
N ASN A 368 6.07 -20.21 25.93
CA ASN A 368 6.06 -19.62 27.28
C ASN A 368 5.31 -18.27 27.32
N PHE A 369 5.39 -17.47 26.25
CA PHE A 369 4.62 -16.22 26.13
C PHE A 369 3.11 -16.43 25.94
N MET A 370 2.68 -17.64 25.56
CA MET A 370 1.26 -18.02 25.42
C MET A 370 0.67 -18.66 26.68
N ILE A 371 1.46 -18.90 27.73
CA ILE A 371 0.96 -19.39 29.02
C ILE A 371 0.12 -18.29 29.68
N ASN A 372 -1.12 -18.61 30.00
CA ASN A 372 -2.05 -17.72 30.69
C ASN A 372 -2.76 -18.47 31.81
N ASN A 373 -2.80 -17.89 33.03
CA ASN A 373 -3.36 -18.55 34.22
C ASN A 373 -2.81 -19.96 34.47
N ASN A 374 -1.48 -20.11 34.36
CA ASN A 374 -0.73 -21.39 34.43
C ASN A 374 -0.95 -22.36 33.25
N GLN A 375 -1.95 -22.17 32.40
CA GLN A 375 -2.26 -23.10 31.32
C GLN A 375 -1.82 -22.57 29.95
N ILE A 376 -1.66 -23.48 28.99
CA ILE A 376 -1.58 -23.11 27.57
C ILE A 376 -2.58 -23.92 26.76
N GLN A 377 -3.37 -23.23 25.95
CA GLN A 377 -4.40 -23.82 25.09
C GLN A 377 -4.05 -23.53 23.63
N LEU A 378 -3.61 -24.56 22.90
CA LEU A 378 -3.32 -24.47 21.48
C LEU A 378 -4.52 -24.99 20.66
N PRO A 379 -5.01 -24.23 19.68
CA PRO A 379 -6.20 -24.60 18.93
C PRO A 379 -5.98 -25.85 18.03
N PRO A 380 -7.05 -26.59 17.68
CA PRO A 380 -7.05 -27.67 16.70
C PRO A 380 -7.00 -27.12 15.26
N SER A 381 -6.00 -26.28 15.01
CA SER A 381 -5.62 -25.72 13.72
C SER A 381 -4.11 -25.84 13.59
N THR A 382 -3.60 -25.79 12.35
CA THR A 382 -2.15 -25.73 12.08
C THR A 382 -1.46 -24.71 12.98
N LYS A 383 -0.35 -25.14 13.60
CA LYS A 383 0.45 -24.30 14.48
C LYS A 383 1.21 -23.24 13.69
N GLN A 384 1.33 -23.36 12.36
CA GLN A 384 1.96 -22.35 11.48
C GLN A 384 1.32 -20.94 11.59
N PHE A 385 0.06 -20.85 12.04
CA PHE A 385 -0.62 -19.57 12.27
C PHE A 385 -0.40 -18.99 13.68
N LEU A 386 0.29 -19.70 14.58
CA LEU A 386 0.67 -19.18 15.89
C LEU A 386 1.84 -18.20 15.78
N GLN A 387 1.84 -17.17 16.62
CA GLN A 387 2.93 -16.20 16.66
C GLN A 387 4.24 -16.90 17.05
N GLY A 388 5.26 -16.78 16.20
CA GLY A 388 6.55 -17.44 16.38
C GLY A 388 6.70 -18.79 15.67
N PHE A 389 5.65 -19.36 15.07
CA PHE A 389 5.67 -20.67 14.40
C PHE A 389 5.86 -20.56 12.87
N TYR A 390 6.88 -19.82 12.44
CA TYR A 390 7.09 -19.52 11.02
C TYR A 390 8.01 -20.56 10.34
N LEU A 391 7.53 -21.80 10.20
CA LEU A 391 8.23 -22.88 9.52
C LEU A 391 7.36 -23.52 8.44
N VAL A 392 7.90 -23.61 7.22
CA VAL A 392 7.31 -24.37 6.11
C VAL A 392 7.99 -25.73 6.07
N CYS A 393 7.27 -26.79 6.38
CA CYS A 393 7.74 -28.17 6.25
C CYS A 393 6.53 -29.10 6.03
N GLU A 394 6.79 -30.30 5.48
CA GLU A 394 5.76 -31.31 5.29
C GLU A 394 5.53 -32.08 6.59
N ASN A 395 4.26 -32.23 6.99
CA ASN A 395 3.82 -32.93 8.20
C ASN A 395 4.57 -32.54 9.50
N PRO A 396 4.55 -31.25 9.91
CA PRO A 396 5.17 -30.83 11.16
C PRO A 396 4.57 -31.54 12.38
N ILE A 397 5.42 -31.78 13.37
CA ILE A 397 5.00 -32.07 14.74
C ILE A 397 5.49 -30.97 15.68
N LEU A 398 4.82 -30.87 16.82
CA LEU A 398 5.23 -30.04 17.94
C LEU A 398 5.66 -30.93 19.10
N PHE A 399 6.96 -30.98 19.37
CA PHE A 399 7.54 -31.56 20.57
C PHE A 399 7.53 -30.50 21.67
N ILE A 400 6.96 -30.82 22.84
CA ILE A 400 7.00 -29.94 24.02
C ILE A 400 7.49 -30.73 25.22
N GLU A 401 8.51 -30.18 25.87
CA GLU A 401 8.97 -30.55 27.19
C GLU A 401 8.61 -29.42 28.15
N TYR A 402 7.99 -29.75 29.27
CA TYR A 402 7.53 -28.77 30.25
C TYR A 402 7.66 -29.28 31.68
N GLU A 403 7.74 -28.36 32.63
CA GLU A 403 7.78 -28.62 34.06
C GLU A 403 6.60 -27.97 34.76
N ILE A 404 6.03 -28.65 35.76
CA ILE A 404 5.07 -28.10 36.73
C ILE A 404 5.51 -28.59 38.10
N GLY A 405 5.79 -27.66 39.03
CA GLY A 405 6.50 -27.98 40.26
C GLY A 405 7.84 -28.65 39.95
N ASN A 406 8.02 -29.88 40.45
CA ASN A 406 9.21 -30.71 40.21
C ASN A 406 8.98 -31.82 39.16
N TYR A 407 7.84 -31.84 38.48
CA TYR A 407 7.50 -32.88 37.49
C TYR A 407 7.80 -32.42 36.07
N ARG A 408 8.76 -33.08 35.43
CA ARG A 408 9.13 -32.87 34.02
C ARG A 408 8.35 -33.83 33.14
N ASN A 409 7.66 -33.29 32.14
CA ASN A 409 6.78 -34.00 31.22
C ASN A 409 7.22 -33.75 29.78
N VAL A 410 6.98 -34.74 28.91
CA VAL A 410 7.28 -34.67 27.47
C VAL A 410 6.04 -35.12 26.70
N ILE A 411 5.70 -34.37 25.66
CA ILE A 411 4.59 -34.67 24.76
C ILE A 411 5.00 -34.39 23.30
N ILE A 412 4.33 -35.08 22.39
CA ILE A 412 4.44 -34.88 20.95
C ILE A 412 3.03 -34.72 20.41
N VAL A 413 2.80 -33.66 19.65
CA VAL A 413 1.48 -33.22 19.17
C VAL A 413 1.54 -33.03 17.66
N GLU A 414 0.54 -33.49 16.94
CA GLU A 414 0.44 -33.23 15.49
C GLU A 414 0.03 -31.78 15.21
N ASP A 415 0.45 -31.23 14.07
CA ASP A 415 0.23 -29.81 13.74
C ASP A 415 -1.24 -29.35 13.86
N ASN A 416 -2.20 -30.18 13.47
CA ASN A 416 -3.63 -29.85 13.52
C ASN A 416 -4.32 -30.30 14.81
N GLN A 417 -3.63 -30.97 15.72
CA GLN A 417 -4.18 -31.46 16.98
C GLN A 417 -4.26 -30.31 18.00
N GLY A 418 -5.41 -30.13 18.63
CA GLY A 418 -5.58 -29.18 19.75
C GLY A 418 -4.99 -29.77 21.02
N ILE A 419 -4.42 -28.91 21.88
CA ILE A 419 -3.89 -29.34 23.17
C ILE A 419 -4.14 -28.30 24.27
N ILE A 420 -4.40 -28.80 25.48
CA ILE A 420 -4.45 -28.04 26.72
C ILE A 420 -3.37 -28.62 27.64
N LEU A 421 -2.42 -27.79 28.07
CA LEU A 421 -1.47 -28.14 29.13
C LEU A 421 -1.85 -27.43 30.44
N PRO A 422 -1.69 -28.10 31.59
CA PRO A 422 -2.11 -27.60 32.91
C PRO A 422 -1.17 -26.54 33.52
#